data_AF-A0A9E4IDF1-F1
#
_entry.id   AF-A0A9E4IDF1-F1
#
_cell.length_a   1.000
_cell.length_b   1.000
_cell.length_c   1.000
_cell.angle_alpha   90.00
_cell.angle_beta   90.00
_cell.angle_gamma   90.00
#
_symmetry.space_group_name_H-M   'P 1'
#
loop_
_entity.id
_entity.type
_entity.pdbx_description
1 polymer ?
#
loop_
_entity_poly.entity_id
_entity_poly.type
_entity_poly.pdbx_seq_one_letter_code
_entity_poly.pdbx_strand_id
1 'polypeptide(L)'
;MPKMLVDPSSPLAIRWRYLPKLTPWLVRFLVASRPGRVEQISLTLAGLQKQALRGLADLLVAPNPDAGLFAGGHLLAYGSDAAFRRARHGIETRLARGMHVEILDAAGVSRLHPVLEGRVQHGVLVHDSYYADPLVFTTALATLFTNRGGRWLPGVVHSFRIEGRRVAAVETDQGSLPASNVVIAAGAWSRSLVRALGFDTPLDTERGYGVRIPDPGVELQGPLIYMDHHVGITPIPGGLMLAGTDELAGLHAPPDYRRAEILIKAAKKLFPQMNSDGAEPWMSFRPSHPDSLPVIGRSPRQENVYLAYGHGHLGFTLGAITGELIGQLVDGDDTTVDLAPFHPGRFRMMGRRRDAILPS
;
A
#
# COMPACT_ATOMS: atom_id res chain seq x y z
N MET A 1 0.25 22.54 4.77
CA MET A 1 1.52 21.87 5.17
C MET A 1 2.00 22.27 6.57
N PRO A 2 2.21 23.56 6.94
CA PRO A 2 2.82 23.89 8.26
C PRO A 2 1.95 23.49 9.47
N LYS A 3 0.62 23.69 9.41
CA LYS A 3 -0.30 23.33 10.50
C LYS A 3 -0.37 21.83 10.80
N MET A 4 -0.29 20.97 9.77
CA MET A 4 -0.38 19.50 9.94
C MET A 4 0.87 18.91 10.60
N LEU A 5 2.02 19.57 10.53
CA LEU A 5 3.27 19.08 11.14
C LEU A 5 3.36 19.41 12.64
N VAL A 6 2.54 20.34 13.13
CA VAL A 6 2.58 20.84 14.52
C VAL A 6 1.44 20.29 15.36
N ASP A 7 0.32 19.91 14.74
CA ASP A 7 -0.83 19.31 15.44
C ASP A 7 -0.56 17.83 15.78
N PRO A 8 -0.49 17.45 17.07
CA PRO A 8 -0.29 16.06 17.49
C PRO A 8 -1.41 15.11 17.05
N SER A 9 -2.59 15.65 16.75
CA SER A 9 -3.76 14.91 16.25
C SER A 9 -3.85 14.84 14.72
N SER A 10 -2.88 15.45 14.02
CA SER A 10 -2.80 15.40 12.56
C SER A 10 -2.72 13.97 12.04
N PRO A 11 -3.40 13.67 10.90
CA PRO A 11 -3.30 12.37 10.26
C PRO A 11 -1.87 12.03 9.82
N LEU A 12 -0.98 13.02 9.65
CA LEU A 12 0.44 12.81 9.36
C LEU A 12 1.30 13.49 10.42
N ALA A 13 2.25 12.75 11.00
CA ALA A 13 3.31 13.32 11.84
C ALA A 13 4.71 12.90 11.42
N ILE A 14 5.68 13.76 11.71
CA ILE A 14 7.10 13.47 11.54
C ILE A 14 7.76 13.50 12.91
N ARG A 15 8.43 12.42 13.28
CA ARG A 15 9.17 12.38 14.53
C ARG A 15 10.41 13.27 14.39
N TRP A 16 10.50 14.34 15.19
CA TRP A 16 11.55 15.36 15.02
C TRP A 16 12.98 14.78 15.01
N ARG A 17 13.26 13.77 15.84
CA ARG A 17 14.56 13.07 15.88
C ARG A 17 14.89 12.32 14.59
N TYR A 18 13.86 11.98 13.80
CA TYR A 18 14.00 11.27 12.54
C TYR A 18 14.17 12.21 11.35
N LEU A 19 13.79 13.48 11.49
CA LEU A 19 13.79 14.45 10.41
C LEU A 19 15.15 14.56 9.69
N PRO A 20 16.32 14.63 10.36
CA PRO A 20 17.61 14.72 9.66
C PRO A 20 17.89 13.53 8.75
N LYS A 21 17.49 12.31 9.16
CA LYS A 21 17.66 11.09 8.37
C LYS A 21 16.70 11.04 7.19
N LEU A 22 15.50 11.62 7.35
CA LEU A 22 14.45 11.68 6.34
C LEU A 22 14.68 12.81 5.32
N THR A 23 15.46 13.85 5.64
CA THR A 23 15.65 15.04 4.78
C THR A 23 16.00 14.71 3.32
N PRO A 24 16.96 13.80 3.00
CA PRO A 24 17.27 13.49 1.60
C PRO A 24 16.08 12.88 0.84
N TRP A 25 15.22 12.13 1.55
CA TRP A 25 13.99 11.58 1.01
C TRP A 25 12.97 12.70 0.76
N LEU A 26 12.78 13.63 1.71
CA LEU A 26 11.86 14.76 1.58
C LEU A 26 12.22 15.67 0.41
N VAL A 27 13.51 15.96 0.19
CA VAL A 27 13.95 16.75 -0.95
C VAL A 27 13.55 16.09 -2.28
N ARG A 28 13.75 14.77 -2.39
CA ARG A 28 13.33 14.01 -3.58
C ARG A 28 11.81 13.98 -3.74
N PHE A 29 11.09 13.84 -2.63
CA PHE A 29 9.63 13.84 -2.61
C PHE A 29 9.08 15.19 -3.10
N LEU A 30 9.66 16.31 -2.66
CA LEU A 30 9.30 17.64 -3.14
C LEU A 30 9.53 17.81 -4.64
N VAL A 31 10.64 17.28 -5.17
CA VAL A 31 10.90 17.27 -6.62
C VAL A 31 9.88 16.40 -7.37
N ALA A 32 9.51 15.24 -6.82
CA ALA A 32 8.48 14.36 -7.38
C ALA A 32 7.06 14.95 -7.29
N SER A 33 6.82 15.85 -6.34
CA SER A 33 5.53 16.51 -6.09
C SER A 33 5.21 17.67 -7.04
N ARG A 34 6.07 17.93 -8.04
CA ARG A 34 5.79 18.94 -9.09
C ARG A 34 4.58 18.49 -9.91
N PRO A 35 3.63 19.38 -10.28
CA PRO A 35 2.37 19.00 -10.93
C PRO A 35 2.53 18.05 -12.13
N GLY A 36 3.41 18.37 -13.08
CA GLY A 36 3.65 17.51 -14.25
C GLY A 36 4.24 16.14 -13.89
N ARG A 37 5.03 16.06 -12.81
CA ARG A 37 5.60 14.79 -12.34
C ARG A 37 4.56 13.96 -11.59
N VAL A 38 3.71 14.59 -10.79
CA VAL A 38 2.56 13.95 -10.14
C VAL A 38 1.62 13.35 -11.19
N GLU A 39 1.33 14.08 -12.27
CA GLU A 39 0.48 13.57 -13.36
C GLU A 39 1.10 12.33 -14.01
N GLN A 40 2.39 12.38 -14.37
CA GLN A 40 3.11 11.23 -14.93
C GLN A 40 3.11 10.01 -14.00
N ILE A 41 3.42 10.21 -12.72
CA ILE A 41 3.39 9.15 -11.70
C ILE A 41 1.98 8.56 -11.61
N SER A 42 0.97 9.41 -11.57
CA SER A 42 -0.42 8.98 -11.44
C SER A 42 -0.90 8.16 -12.64
N LEU A 43 -0.57 8.57 -13.86
CA LEU A 43 -0.88 7.80 -15.08
C LEU A 43 -0.13 6.46 -15.12
N THR A 44 1.15 6.46 -14.72
CA THR A 44 1.97 5.23 -14.63
C THR A 44 1.33 4.22 -13.67
N LEU A 45 0.92 4.69 -12.49
CA LEU A 45 0.30 3.87 -11.46
C LEU A 45 -1.09 3.38 -11.86
N ALA A 46 -1.88 4.23 -12.53
CA ALA A 46 -3.18 3.85 -13.06
C ALA A 46 -3.08 2.73 -14.11
N GLY A 47 -2.04 2.73 -14.94
CA GLY A 47 -1.79 1.66 -15.91
C GLY A 47 -1.58 0.30 -15.25
N LEU A 48 -0.84 0.27 -14.13
CA LEU A 48 -0.64 -0.95 -13.34
C LEU A 48 -1.91 -1.35 -12.57
N GLN A 49 -2.61 -0.38 -11.97
CA GLN A 49 -3.81 -0.62 -11.17
C GLN A 49 -4.99 -1.15 -12.00
N LYS A 50 -5.13 -0.76 -13.27
CA LYS A 50 -6.14 -1.35 -14.19
C LYS A 50 -5.99 -2.86 -14.36
N GLN A 51 -4.81 -3.38 -14.03
CA GLN A 51 -4.48 -4.80 -14.12
C GLN A 51 -4.31 -5.44 -12.73
N ALA A 52 -4.72 -4.76 -11.66
CA ALA A 52 -4.49 -5.17 -10.26
C ALA A 52 -4.96 -6.60 -9.94
N LEU A 53 -6.05 -7.05 -10.57
CA LEU A 53 -6.62 -8.38 -10.35
C LEU A 53 -6.00 -9.48 -11.22
N ARG A 54 -5.11 -9.14 -12.16
CA ARG A 54 -4.37 -10.15 -12.92
C ARG A 54 -3.51 -10.98 -11.96
N GLY A 55 -3.35 -12.25 -12.28
CA GLY A 55 -2.70 -13.22 -11.39
C GLY A 55 -3.56 -13.74 -10.24
N LEU A 56 -4.80 -13.23 -10.05
CA LEU A 56 -5.75 -13.75 -9.06
C LEU A 56 -6.84 -14.64 -9.64
N ALA A 57 -6.78 -15.01 -10.92
CA ALA A 57 -7.83 -15.79 -11.57
C ALA A 57 -8.28 -16.99 -10.72
N ASP A 58 -7.35 -17.78 -10.19
CA ASP A 58 -7.66 -18.95 -9.37
C ASP A 58 -8.33 -18.63 -8.02
N LEU A 59 -8.15 -17.42 -7.50
CA LEU A 59 -8.85 -16.93 -6.31
C LEU A 59 -10.17 -16.20 -6.65
N LEU A 60 -10.38 -15.88 -7.93
CA LEU A 60 -11.54 -15.15 -8.44
C LEU A 60 -12.54 -16.02 -9.21
N VAL A 61 -12.16 -17.23 -9.67
CA VAL A 61 -12.97 -18.13 -10.51
C VAL A 61 -14.26 -18.61 -9.82
N ALA A 62 -14.37 -18.45 -8.52
CA ALA A 62 -15.64 -18.34 -7.81
C ALA A 62 -15.53 -17.13 -6.88
N PRO A 63 -16.63 -16.41 -6.56
CA PRO A 63 -16.66 -15.63 -5.33
C PRO A 63 -16.33 -16.62 -4.22
N ASN A 64 -15.08 -16.58 -3.75
CA ASN A 64 -14.62 -17.44 -2.69
C ASN A 64 -14.73 -16.61 -1.41
N PRO A 65 -15.89 -16.62 -0.71
CA PRO A 65 -16.02 -15.92 0.55
C PRO A 65 -14.94 -16.33 1.56
N ASP A 66 -14.36 -17.53 1.42
CA ASP A 66 -13.25 -18.00 2.26
C ASP A 66 -11.93 -17.26 1.98
N ALA A 67 -11.75 -16.70 0.77
CA ALA A 67 -10.62 -15.83 0.45
C ALA A 67 -10.81 -14.40 1.00
N GLY A 68 -12.00 -14.08 1.51
CA GLY A 68 -12.31 -12.80 2.14
C GLY A 68 -12.23 -11.59 1.19
N LEU A 69 -12.33 -11.79 -0.13
CA LEU A 69 -12.30 -10.73 -1.13
C LEU A 69 -13.71 -10.38 -1.58
N PHE A 70 -14.09 -9.12 -1.38
CA PHE A 70 -15.43 -8.61 -1.66
C PHE A 70 -15.38 -7.55 -2.74
N ALA A 71 -16.24 -7.70 -3.75
CA ALA A 71 -16.57 -6.64 -4.70
C ALA A 71 -17.70 -5.80 -4.12
N GLY A 72 -17.69 -4.49 -4.38
CA GLY A 72 -18.77 -3.62 -3.90
C GLY A 72 -18.42 -2.14 -3.84
N GLY A 73 -17.24 -1.76 -4.34
CA GLY A 73 -16.85 -0.36 -4.31
C GLY A 73 -16.44 0.13 -2.93
N HIS A 74 -16.28 1.45 -2.81
CA HIS A 74 -16.12 2.13 -1.53
C HIS A 74 -16.74 3.53 -1.59
N LEU A 75 -17.24 3.99 -0.45
CA LEU A 75 -17.85 5.31 -0.31
C LEU A 75 -16.83 6.34 0.23
N LEU A 76 -16.64 7.45 -0.47
CA LEU A 76 -16.05 8.65 0.13
C LEU A 76 -17.16 9.47 0.76
N ALA A 77 -17.21 9.51 2.10
CA ALA A 77 -18.28 10.16 2.86
C ALA A 77 -17.84 11.56 3.32
N TYR A 78 -18.69 12.55 3.10
CA TYR A 78 -18.46 13.95 3.47
C TYR A 78 -19.56 14.44 4.41
N GLY A 79 -19.19 14.82 5.63
CA GLY A 79 -20.09 15.35 6.65
C GLY A 79 -20.48 16.82 6.44
N SER A 80 -19.81 17.52 5.52
CA SER A 80 -20.07 18.94 5.25
C SER A 80 -19.97 19.31 3.77
N ASP A 81 -20.83 20.24 3.31
CA ASP A 81 -20.72 20.85 1.98
C ASP A 81 -19.33 21.42 1.69
N ALA A 82 -18.70 22.01 2.72
CA ALA A 82 -17.37 22.59 2.60
C ALA A 82 -16.29 21.53 2.29
N ALA A 83 -16.37 20.36 2.93
CA ALA A 83 -15.48 19.24 2.63
C ALA A 83 -15.72 18.70 1.22
N PHE A 84 -16.99 18.56 0.83
CA PHE A 84 -17.35 18.09 -0.50
C PHE A 84 -16.86 19.03 -1.62
N ARG A 85 -17.04 20.36 -1.46
CA ARG A 85 -16.52 21.36 -2.41
C ARG A 85 -15.00 21.28 -2.59
N ARG A 86 -14.24 21.03 -1.51
CA ARG A 86 -12.78 20.85 -1.60
C ARG A 86 -12.38 19.59 -2.37
N ALA A 87 -13.25 18.58 -2.41
CA ALA A 87 -13.00 17.33 -3.12
C ALA A 87 -13.27 17.41 -4.63
N ARG A 88 -13.92 18.47 -5.12
CA ARG A 88 -14.37 18.62 -6.51
C ARG A 88 -13.30 18.25 -7.54
N HIS A 89 -12.10 18.83 -7.42
CA HIS A 89 -11.00 18.55 -8.35
C HIS A 89 -10.61 17.06 -8.37
N GLY A 90 -10.61 16.40 -7.21
CA GLY A 90 -10.32 14.97 -7.11
C GLY A 90 -11.42 14.09 -7.70
N ILE A 91 -12.68 14.52 -7.64
CA ILE A 91 -13.82 13.84 -8.26
C ILE A 91 -13.77 14.00 -9.79
N GLU A 92 -13.58 15.23 -10.27
CA GLU A 92 -13.43 15.55 -11.69
C GLU A 92 -12.27 14.76 -12.32
N THR A 93 -11.15 14.64 -11.63
CA THR A 93 -10.00 13.85 -12.09
C THR A 93 -10.34 12.36 -12.24
N ARG A 94 -11.12 11.78 -11.31
CA ARG A 94 -11.55 10.37 -11.39
C ARG A 94 -12.46 10.15 -12.61
N LEU A 95 -13.44 11.03 -12.80
CA LEU A 95 -14.36 11.02 -13.93
C LEU A 95 -13.60 11.16 -15.26
N ALA A 96 -12.70 12.14 -15.36
CA ALA A 96 -11.88 12.37 -16.55
C ALA A 96 -10.98 11.18 -16.90
N ARG A 97 -10.63 10.32 -15.93
CA ARG A 97 -9.85 9.10 -16.11
C ARG A 97 -10.69 7.85 -16.33
N GLY A 98 -12.01 8.01 -16.46
CA GLY A 98 -12.95 6.92 -16.77
C GLY A 98 -13.25 5.99 -15.60
N MET A 99 -13.07 6.44 -14.35
CA MET A 99 -13.51 5.67 -13.18
C MET A 99 -15.03 5.72 -13.05
N HIS A 100 -15.65 4.58 -12.73
CA HIS A 100 -17.08 4.54 -12.46
C HIS A 100 -17.39 5.11 -11.06
N VAL A 101 -17.90 6.34 -11.06
CA VAL A 101 -18.16 7.13 -9.85
C VAL A 101 -19.58 7.66 -9.85
N GLU A 102 -20.28 7.49 -8.74
CA GLU A 102 -21.61 8.03 -8.51
C GLU A 102 -21.56 9.06 -7.37
N ILE A 103 -22.14 10.24 -7.59
CA ILE A 103 -22.26 11.28 -6.58
C ILE A 103 -23.64 11.15 -5.92
N LEU A 104 -23.65 11.01 -4.61
CA LEU A 104 -24.84 10.79 -3.80
C LEU A 104 -25.10 12.00 -2.91
N ASP A 105 -26.37 12.38 -2.79
CA ASP A 105 -26.84 13.28 -1.74
C ASP A 105 -27.02 12.53 -0.42
N ALA A 106 -27.37 13.26 0.65
CA ALA A 106 -27.60 12.68 1.97
C ALA A 106 -28.62 11.53 1.95
N ALA A 107 -29.71 11.69 1.21
CA ALA A 107 -30.74 10.66 1.10
C ALA A 107 -30.21 9.40 0.38
N GLY A 108 -29.41 9.56 -0.67
CA GLY A 108 -28.72 8.47 -1.36
C GLY A 108 -27.76 7.72 -0.46
N VAL A 109 -26.96 8.45 0.32
CA VAL A 109 -26.06 7.83 1.31
C VAL A 109 -26.86 7.05 2.35
N SER A 110 -27.93 7.60 2.90
CA SER A 110 -28.76 6.92 3.91
C SER A 110 -29.48 5.68 3.35
N ARG A 111 -29.87 5.68 2.08
CA ARG A 111 -30.42 4.47 1.44
C ARG A 111 -29.39 3.34 1.37
N LEU A 112 -28.13 3.65 1.10
CA LEU A 112 -27.05 2.65 1.04
C LEU A 112 -26.58 2.23 2.43
N HIS A 113 -26.44 3.20 3.34
CA HIS A 113 -25.95 3.01 4.69
C HIS A 113 -26.88 3.73 5.68
N PRO A 114 -27.97 3.08 6.14
CA PRO A 114 -28.92 3.68 7.08
C PRO A 114 -28.24 4.18 8.37
N VAL A 115 -27.19 3.49 8.80
CA VAL A 115 -26.38 3.84 9.98
C VAL A 115 -25.71 5.23 9.89
N LEU A 116 -25.61 5.83 8.69
CA LEU A 116 -25.01 7.15 8.46
C LEU A 116 -26.03 8.30 8.42
N GLU A 117 -27.32 8.02 8.62
CA GLU A 117 -28.40 9.01 8.56
C GLU A 117 -28.12 10.23 9.45
N GLY A 118 -28.26 11.42 8.86
CA GLY A 118 -28.02 12.70 9.53
C GLY A 118 -26.55 13.01 9.85
N ARG A 119 -25.60 12.15 9.47
CA ARG A 119 -24.15 12.35 9.73
C ARG A 119 -23.34 12.66 8.47
N VAL A 120 -23.82 12.23 7.31
CA VAL A 120 -23.16 12.43 6.01
C VAL A 120 -24.09 13.25 5.11
N GLN A 121 -23.54 14.30 4.49
CA GLN A 121 -24.27 15.20 3.60
C GLN A 121 -24.08 14.86 2.12
N HIS A 122 -22.89 14.36 1.76
CA HIS A 122 -22.55 13.97 0.40
C HIS A 122 -21.74 12.68 0.39
N GLY A 123 -21.97 11.86 -0.63
CA GLY A 123 -21.24 10.63 -0.90
C GLY A 123 -20.62 10.65 -2.29
N VAL A 124 -19.47 10.02 -2.44
CA VAL A 124 -18.91 9.66 -3.76
C VAL A 124 -18.63 8.17 -3.73
N LEU A 125 -19.52 7.39 -4.35
CA LEU A 125 -19.40 5.95 -4.45
C LEU A 125 -18.51 5.61 -5.65
N VAL A 126 -17.41 4.91 -5.39
CA VAL A 126 -16.51 4.39 -6.42
C VAL A 126 -16.80 2.91 -6.58
N HIS A 127 -17.35 2.50 -7.72
CA HIS A 127 -17.86 1.13 -7.94
C HIS A 127 -16.75 0.10 -8.17
N ASP A 128 -15.69 0.50 -8.89
CA ASP A 128 -14.63 -0.40 -9.37
C ASP A 128 -13.55 -0.66 -8.30
N SER A 129 -13.96 -1.10 -7.11
CA SER A 129 -13.01 -1.48 -6.06
C SER A 129 -13.41 -2.72 -5.28
N TYR A 130 -12.38 -3.36 -4.75
CA TYR A 130 -12.46 -4.54 -3.91
C TYR A 130 -11.90 -4.20 -2.54
N TYR A 131 -12.40 -4.90 -1.53
CA TYR A 131 -11.88 -4.85 -0.18
C TYR A 131 -11.78 -6.27 0.37
N ALA A 132 -10.91 -6.45 1.34
CA ALA A 132 -10.71 -7.74 1.96
C ALA A 132 -10.19 -7.58 3.38
N ASP A 133 -10.38 -8.62 4.19
CA ASP A 133 -9.55 -8.81 5.37
C ASP A 133 -8.14 -9.20 4.89
N PRO A 134 -7.09 -8.39 5.18
CA PRO A 134 -5.76 -8.65 4.67
C PRO A 134 -5.16 -9.96 5.18
N LEU A 135 -5.50 -10.40 6.39
CA LEU A 135 -4.98 -11.63 6.97
C LEU A 135 -5.62 -12.83 6.29
N VAL A 136 -6.94 -12.81 6.11
CA VAL A 136 -7.67 -13.89 5.42
C VAL A 136 -7.15 -14.04 3.99
N PHE A 137 -7.10 -12.93 3.24
CA PHE A 137 -6.66 -12.95 1.85
C PHE A 137 -5.21 -13.41 1.68
N THR A 138 -4.29 -12.89 2.51
CA THR A 138 -2.87 -13.29 2.43
C THR A 138 -2.66 -14.74 2.86
N THR A 139 -3.45 -15.24 3.82
CA THR A 139 -3.42 -16.64 4.23
C THR A 139 -3.91 -17.54 3.09
N ALA A 140 -5.00 -17.19 2.41
CA ALA A 140 -5.48 -17.93 1.25
C ALA A 140 -4.42 -18.01 0.13
N LEU A 141 -3.73 -16.90 -0.14
CA LEU A 141 -2.59 -16.87 -1.07
C LEU A 141 -1.44 -17.80 -0.63
N ALA A 142 -1.08 -17.78 0.65
CA ALA A 142 -0.04 -18.64 1.19
C ALA A 142 -0.40 -20.13 1.09
N THR A 143 -1.65 -20.48 1.38
CA THR A 143 -2.18 -21.84 1.22
C THR A 143 -2.16 -22.28 -0.25
N LEU A 144 -2.56 -21.40 -1.18
CA LEU A 144 -2.48 -21.69 -2.61
C LEU A 144 -1.03 -21.93 -3.06
N PHE A 145 -0.09 -21.11 -2.57
CA PHE A 145 1.34 -21.29 -2.83
C PHE A 145 1.85 -22.64 -2.33
N THR A 146 1.51 -23.05 -1.11
CA THR A 146 1.93 -24.35 -0.57
C THR A 146 1.30 -25.53 -1.29
N ASN A 147 0.00 -25.43 -1.65
CA ASN A 147 -0.71 -26.47 -2.40
C ASN A 147 -0.12 -26.68 -3.80
N ARG A 148 0.58 -25.67 -4.35
CA ARG A 148 1.32 -25.73 -5.62
C ARG A 148 2.77 -26.19 -5.47
N GLY A 149 3.15 -26.71 -4.30
CA GLY A 149 4.50 -27.22 -4.02
C GLY A 149 5.47 -26.16 -3.48
N GLY A 150 4.99 -24.93 -3.24
CA GLY A 150 5.74 -23.90 -2.54
C GLY A 150 6.05 -24.32 -1.10
N ARG A 151 7.16 -23.82 -0.56
CA ARG A 151 7.58 -24.09 0.83
C ARG A 151 7.72 -22.78 1.59
N TRP A 152 7.15 -22.72 2.79
CA TRP A 152 7.39 -21.63 3.72
C TRP A 152 8.53 -22.02 4.66
N LEU A 153 9.61 -21.24 4.64
CA LEU A 153 10.74 -21.38 5.55
C LEU A 153 10.80 -20.14 6.44
N PRO A 154 10.46 -20.23 7.74
CA PRO A 154 10.62 -19.12 8.66
C PRO A 154 12.12 -18.85 8.86
N GLY A 155 12.51 -17.57 8.79
CA GLY A 155 13.88 -17.14 8.98
C GLY A 155 14.10 -15.69 8.58
N VAL A 156 15.21 -15.12 9.01
CA VAL A 156 15.65 -13.76 8.69
C VAL A 156 16.83 -13.83 7.74
N VAL A 157 16.67 -13.22 6.56
CA VAL A 157 17.76 -13.04 5.60
C VAL A 157 18.65 -11.89 6.06
N HIS A 158 19.96 -12.12 6.14
CA HIS A 158 20.95 -11.12 6.54
C HIS A 158 21.84 -10.66 5.39
N SER A 159 22.23 -11.58 4.51
CA SER A 159 23.14 -11.30 3.40
C SER A 159 23.00 -12.34 2.29
N PHE A 160 23.87 -12.24 1.29
CA PHE A 160 23.89 -13.11 0.12
C PHE A 160 25.32 -13.54 -0.16
N ARG A 161 25.52 -14.82 -0.49
CA ARG A 161 26.77 -15.29 -1.08
C ARG A 161 26.70 -15.06 -2.58
N ILE A 162 27.62 -14.23 -3.08
CA ILE A 162 27.64 -13.77 -4.48
C ILE A 162 28.86 -14.37 -5.19
N GLU A 163 28.62 -14.98 -6.34
CA GLU A 163 29.65 -15.54 -7.23
C GLU A 163 29.52 -14.85 -8.59
N GLY A 164 30.50 -14.01 -8.93
CA GLY A 164 30.42 -13.13 -10.10
C GLY A 164 29.21 -12.17 -10.03
N ARG A 165 28.31 -12.25 -11.01
CA ARG A 165 27.07 -11.45 -11.08
C ARG A 165 25.83 -12.24 -10.62
N ARG A 166 26.00 -13.31 -9.86
CA ARG A 166 24.89 -14.17 -9.43
C ARG A 166 24.90 -14.36 -7.92
N VAL A 167 23.73 -14.40 -7.32
CA VAL A 167 23.56 -14.88 -5.94
C VAL A 167 23.58 -16.40 -6.00
N ALA A 168 24.56 -17.01 -5.32
CA ALA A 168 24.67 -18.47 -5.20
C ALA A 168 23.86 -19.00 -4.01
N ALA A 169 23.79 -18.23 -2.91
CA ALA A 169 22.98 -18.56 -1.75
C ALA A 169 22.48 -17.33 -0.99
N VAL A 170 21.35 -17.52 -0.30
CA VAL A 170 20.79 -16.58 0.67
C VAL A 170 21.26 -16.99 2.07
N GLU A 171 21.88 -16.06 2.80
CA GLU A 171 22.37 -16.32 4.15
C GLU A 171 21.32 -15.91 5.17
N THR A 172 20.86 -16.88 5.96
CA THR A 172 19.80 -16.70 6.96
C THR A 172 20.28 -17.05 8.36
N ASP A 173 19.53 -16.65 9.38
CA ASP A 173 19.72 -17.11 10.76
C ASP A 173 19.51 -18.62 10.95
N GLN A 174 18.86 -19.29 10.00
CA GLN A 174 18.67 -20.74 9.97
C GLN A 174 19.70 -21.47 9.08
N GLY A 175 20.70 -20.74 8.57
CA GLY A 175 21.77 -21.27 7.71
C GLY A 175 21.70 -20.78 6.25
N SER A 176 22.66 -21.25 5.45
CA SER A 176 22.79 -20.91 4.03
C SER A 176 21.81 -21.71 3.17
N LEU A 177 21.03 -21.01 2.33
CA LEU A 177 20.10 -21.60 1.37
C LEU A 177 20.57 -21.36 -0.07
N PRO A 178 21.02 -22.39 -0.80
CA PRO A 178 21.34 -22.25 -2.23
C PRO A 178 20.11 -21.82 -3.03
N ALA A 179 20.29 -20.91 -3.99
CA ALA A 179 19.19 -20.40 -4.80
C ALA A 179 19.63 -20.08 -6.23
N SER A 180 18.90 -20.62 -7.22
CA SER A 180 19.15 -20.31 -8.63
C SER A 180 18.64 -18.92 -9.02
N ASN A 181 17.53 -18.49 -8.41
CA ASN A 181 16.89 -17.18 -8.57
C ASN A 181 16.47 -16.65 -7.20
N VAL A 182 16.49 -15.34 -7.01
CA VAL A 182 16.11 -14.67 -5.77
C VAL A 182 15.16 -13.51 -6.06
N VAL A 183 14.06 -13.43 -5.33
CA VAL A 183 13.12 -12.30 -5.39
C VAL A 183 13.17 -11.52 -4.07
N ILE A 184 13.45 -10.22 -4.13
CA ILE A 184 13.39 -9.32 -2.98
C ILE A 184 11.99 -8.69 -2.91
N ALA A 185 11.13 -9.25 -2.04
CA ALA A 185 9.78 -8.78 -1.76
C ALA A 185 9.55 -8.44 -0.27
N ALA A 186 10.60 -7.97 0.41
CA ALA A 186 10.63 -7.80 1.86
C ALA A 186 10.04 -6.46 2.36
N GLY A 187 9.07 -5.87 1.65
CA GLY A 187 8.41 -4.63 2.03
C GLY A 187 9.38 -3.53 2.48
N ALA A 188 9.18 -2.99 3.69
CA ALA A 188 9.97 -1.89 4.24
C ALA A 188 11.41 -2.29 4.63
N TRP A 189 11.70 -3.58 4.73
CA TRP A 189 13.04 -4.12 4.99
C TRP A 189 13.85 -4.35 3.72
N SER A 190 13.27 -4.16 2.53
CA SER A 190 13.96 -4.41 1.26
C SER A 190 15.23 -3.58 1.07
N ARG A 191 15.30 -2.38 1.68
CA ARG A 191 16.46 -1.49 1.54
C ARG A 191 17.75 -2.09 2.08
N SER A 192 17.72 -2.77 3.23
CA SER A 192 18.93 -3.40 3.79
C SER A 192 19.40 -4.54 2.89
N LEU A 193 18.46 -5.32 2.34
CA LEU A 193 18.76 -6.43 1.43
C LEU A 193 19.38 -5.96 0.12
N VAL A 194 18.82 -4.94 -0.54
CA VAL A 194 19.40 -4.42 -1.79
C VAL A 194 20.77 -3.76 -1.57
N ARG A 195 21.00 -3.17 -0.39
CA ARG A 195 22.33 -2.67 0.00
C ARG A 195 23.35 -3.78 0.13
N ALA A 196 22.98 -4.93 0.70
CA ALA A 196 23.83 -6.12 0.73
C ALA A 196 24.15 -6.64 -0.68
N LEU A 197 23.29 -6.36 -1.66
CA LEU A 197 23.51 -6.65 -3.08
C LEU A 197 24.30 -5.55 -3.83
N GLY A 198 24.77 -4.50 -3.15
CA GLY A 198 25.65 -3.49 -3.71
C GLY A 198 24.96 -2.32 -4.43
N PHE A 199 23.67 -2.08 -4.19
CA PHE A 199 22.98 -0.88 -4.65
C PHE A 199 22.01 -0.32 -3.60
N ASP A 200 21.55 0.92 -3.76
CA ASP A 200 20.64 1.56 -2.80
C ASP A 200 19.47 2.20 -3.56
N THR A 201 18.29 2.19 -2.93
CA THR A 201 17.14 3.00 -3.35
C THR A 201 16.73 3.90 -2.20
N PRO A 202 16.13 5.08 -2.45
CA PRO A 202 15.64 5.96 -1.40
C PRO A 202 14.33 5.42 -0.81
N LEU A 203 14.31 4.13 -0.43
CA LEU A 203 13.18 3.55 0.26
C LEU A 203 13.18 4.04 1.72
N ASP A 204 12.04 4.53 2.15
CA ASP A 204 11.74 4.81 3.55
C ASP A 204 10.39 4.19 3.90
N THR A 205 9.89 4.44 5.11
CA THR A 205 8.63 3.88 5.57
C THR A 205 7.77 4.91 6.29
N GLU A 206 6.50 4.94 5.91
CA GLU A 206 5.45 5.56 6.69
C GLU A 206 4.84 4.51 7.61
N ARG A 207 4.68 4.82 8.89
CA ARG A 207 4.10 3.91 9.86
C ARG A 207 2.60 4.15 9.94
N GLY A 208 1.82 3.23 9.41
CA GLY A 208 0.37 3.30 9.43
C GLY A 208 -0.21 2.73 10.70
N TYR A 209 -1.18 3.41 11.27
CA TYR A 209 -1.89 2.94 12.44
C TYR A 209 -3.32 2.58 12.06
N GLY A 210 -3.79 1.52 12.70
CA GLY A 210 -5.16 1.08 12.61
C GLY A 210 -5.62 0.43 13.90
N VAL A 211 -6.91 0.13 13.95
CA VAL A 211 -7.53 -0.54 15.07
C VAL A 211 -8.67 -1.44 14.61
N ARG A 212 -8.69 -2.67 15.12
CA ARG A 212 -9.75 -3.64 14.88
C ARG A 212 -10.72 -3.51 16.05
N ILE A 213 -11.99 -3.40 15.73
CA ILE A 213 -13.07 -3.28 16.70
C ILE A 213 -13.96 -4.50 16.55
N PRO A 214 -13.84 -5.50 17.44
CA PRO A 214 -14.77 -6.61 17.49
C PRO A 214 -16.14 -6.12 17.97
N ASP A 215 -17.21 -6.75 17.47
CA ASP A 215 -18.60 -6.52 17.93
C ASP A 215 -18.98 -5.05 18.15
N PRO A 216 -18.84 -4.20 17.11
CA PRO A 216 -18.96 -2.75 17.20
C PRO A 216 -20.39 -2.27 17.49
N GLY A 217 -21.39 -3.15 17.46
CA GLY A 217 -22.81 -2.80 17.63
C GLY A 217 -23.39 -1.94 16.51
N VAL A 218 -22.68 -1.82 15.39
CA VAL A 218 -23.11 -1.12 14.18
C VAL A 218 -22.77 -1.95 12.95
N GLU A 219 -23.64 -1.89 11.95
CA GLU A 219 -23.47 -2.62 10.70
C GLU A 219 -23.23 -1.64 9.55
N LEU A 220 -22.20 -1.90 8.75
CA LEU A 220 -21.82 -1.07 7.63
C LEU A 220 -21.83 -1.88 6.33
N GLN A 221 -22.60 -1.40 5.35
CA GLN A 221 -22.75 -2.03 4.03
C GLN A 221 -21.56 -1.69 3.10
N GLY A 222 -20.39 -2.26 3.38
CA GLY A 222 -19.17 -2.03 2.59
C GLY A 222 -18.27 -0.91 3.13
N PRO A 223 -17.05 -0.76 2.57
CA PRO A 223 -16.05 0.16 3.09
C PRO A 223 -16.39 1.63 2.78
N LEU A 224 -16.01 2.51 3.71
CA LEU A 224 -16.04 3.95 3.48
C LEU A 224 -14.78 4.64 3.96
N ILE A 225 -14.55 5.85 3.45
CA ILE A 225 -13.55 6.79 3.96
C ILE A 225 -14.30 8.04 4.41
N TYR A 226 -14.24 8.34 5.71
CA TYR A 226 -14.79 9.58 6.25
C TYR A 226 -13.82 10.72 6.00
N MET A 227 -14.08 11.49 4.94
CA MET A 227 -13.12 12.44 4.37
C MET A 227 -12.86 13.66 5.27
N ASP A 228 -13.84 14.08 6.09
CA ASP A 228 -13.65 15.17 7.06
C ASP A 228 -12.58 14.84 8.11
N HIS A 229 -12.37 13.55 8.38
CA HIS A 229 -11.45 13.05 9.40
C HIS A 229 -10.34 12.14 8.86
N HIS A 230 -10.32 11.85 7.56
CA HIS A 230 -9.36 10.98 6.88
C HIS A 230 -9.25 9.58 7.52
N VAL A 231 -10.38 9.01 7.95
CA VAL A 231 -10.44 7.63 8.50
C VAL A 231 -11.14 6.70 7.51
N GLY A 232 -10.43 5.65 7.09
CA GLY A 232 -11.01 4.50 6.41
C GLY A 232 -11.68 3.57 7.42
N ILE A 233 -12.88 3.11 7.11
CA ILE A 233 -13.69 2.20 7.91
C ILE A 233 -14.09 1.05 6.99
N THR A 234 -13.55 -0.13 7.25
CA THR A 234 -13.82 -1.33 6.44
C THR A 234 -14.55 -2.35 7.30
N PRO A 235 -15.74 -2.82 6.90
CA PRO A 235 -16.36 -3.97 7.55
C PRO A 235 -15.54 -5.22 7.27
N ILE A 236 -15.27 -5.98 8.32
CA ILE A 236 -14.56 -7.27 8.27
C ILE A 236 -15.38 -8.31 9.03
N PRO A 237 -15.14 -9.63 8.83
CA PRO A 237 -15.82 -10.65 9.60
C PRO A 237 -15.71 -10.41 11.11
N GLY A 238 -16.87 -10.26 11.77
CA GLY A 238 -16.98 -10.04 13.21
C GLY A 238 -16.63 -8.61 13.70
N GLY A 239 -16.48 -7.62 12.82
CA GLY A 239 -16.23 -6.26 13.30
C GLY A 239 -15.93 -5.19 12.25
N LEU A 240 -15.30 -4.10 12.72
CA LEU A 240 -14.80 -3.01 11.89
C LEU A 240 -13.28 -2.91 11.97
N MET A 241 -12.67 -2.56 10.85
CA MET A 241 -11.25 -2.21 10.76
C MET A 241 -11.14 -0.71 10.44
N LEU A 242 -10.50 0.05 11.33
CA LEU A 242 -10.25 1.48 11.13
C LEU A 242 -8.78 1.72 10.78
N ALA A 243 -8.50 2.62 9.84
CA ALA A 243 -7.14 3.04 9.48
C ALA A 243 -7.12 4.48 8.98
N GLY A 244 -5.99 5.18 9.08
CA GLY A 244 -5.88 6.51 8.46
C GLY A 244 -4.86 7.48 9.05
N THR A 245 -4.08 7.07 10.05
CA THR A 245 -3.04 7.93 10.65
C THR A 245 -1.65 7.36 10.39
N ASP A 246 -0.73 8.26 10.06
CA ASP A 246 0.61 7.95 9.57
C ASP A 246 1.69 8.67 10.37
N GLU A 247 2.79 7.99 10.62
CA GLU A 247 3.97 8.54 11.31
C GLU A 247 5.25 8.24 10.52
N LEU A 248 6.01 9.27 10.20
CA LEU A 248 7.36 9.16 9.68
C LEU A 248 8.36 9.07 10.85
N ALA A 249 8.72 7.84 11.22
CA ALA A 249 9.65 7.56 12.32
C ALA A 249 10.65 6.43 12.02
N GLY A 250 10.70 5.92 10.79
CA GLY A 250 11.55 4.81 10.39
C GLY A 250 11.10 3.45 10.92
N LEU A 251 11.96 2.44 10.77
CA LEU A 251 11.63 1.03 11.04
C LEU A 251 11.67 0.60 12.51
N HIS A 252 12.43 1.29 13.36
CA HIS A 252 12.77 0.79 14.71
C HIS A 252 12.13 1.59 15.85
N ALA A 253 11.37 2.63 15.54
CA ALA A 253 10.66 3.40 16.54
C ALA A 253 9.55 2.55 17.20
N PRO A 254 9.32 2.66 18.53
CA PRO A 254 8.15 2.03 19.15
C PRO A 254 6.85 2.66 18.62
N PRO A 255 5.75 1.90 18.51
CA PRO A 255 4.45 2.40 18.06
C PRO A 255 3.87 3.44 19.03
N ASP A 256 3.12 4.41 18.49
CA ASP A 256 2.34 5.39 19.25
C ASP A 256 0.83 5.12 19.09
N TYR A 257 0.28 4.28 19.95
CA TYR A 257 -1.13 3.84 19.84
C TYR A 257 -2.17 4.90 20.21
N ARG A 258 -1.76 6.09 20.66
CA ARG A 258 -2.69 7.25 20.74
C ARG A 258 -3.28 7.57 19.36
N ARG A 259 -2.59 7.20 18.28
CA ARG A 259 -3.08 7.29 16.90
C ARG A 259 -4.30 6.41 16.62
N ALA A 260 -4.36 5.22 17.22
CA ALA A 260 -5.54 4.37 17.15
C ALA A 260 -6.74 5.02 17.86
N GLU A 261 -6.53 5.68 19.00
CA GLU A 261 -7.60 6.40 19.70
C GLU A 261 -8.18 7.56 18.86
N ILE A 262 -7.36 8.24 18.06
CA ILE A 262 -7.82 9.27 17.12
C ILE A 262 -8.80 8.66 16.10
N LEU A 263 -8.49 7.46 15.59
CA LEU A 263 -9.36 6.75 14.64
C LEU A 263 -10.69 6.37 15.30
N ILE A 264 -10.68 5.83 16.53
CA ILE A 264 -11.90 5.50 17.26
C ILE A 264 -12.74 6.76 17.49
N LYS A 265 -12.13 7.86 17.93
CA LYS A 265 -12.83 9.15 18.15
C LYS A 265 -13.43 9.68 16.85
N ALA A 266 -12.74 9.54 15.71
CA ALA A 266 -13.27 9.93 14.42
C ALA A 266 -14.45 9.05 13.99
N ALA A 267 -14.34 7.72 14.13
CA ALA A 267 -15.42 6.79 13.83
C ALA A 267 -16.67 7.02 14.70
N LYS A 268 -16.50 7.31 16.00
CA LYS A 268 -17.62 7.65 16.91
C LYS A 268 -18.40 8.92 16.52
N LYS A 269 -17.86 9.76 15.62
CA LYS A 269 -18.63 10.88 15.05
C LYS A 269 -19.66 10.43 14.01
N LEU A 270 -19.35 9.35 13.28
CA LEU A 270 -20.31 8.69 12.39
C LEU A 270 -21.21 7.73 13.17
N PHE A 271 -20.64 7.04 14.16
CA PHE A 271 -21.32 5.99 14.92
C PHE A 271 -21.26 6.26 16.43
N PRO A 272 -22.06 7.20 16.98
CA PRO A 272 -22.01 7.54 18.40
C PRO A 272 -22.22 6.36 19.35
N GLN A 273 -23.02 5.38 18.93
CA GLN A 273 -23.35 4.15 19.64
C GLN A 273 -22.34 3.02 19.45
N MET A 274 -21.30 3.21 18.65
CA MET A 274 -20.31 2.17 18.37
C MET A 274 -19.60 1.72 19.64
N ASN A 275 -19.70 0.43 19.94
CA ASN A 275 -18.88 -0.23 20.94
C ASN A 275 -17.42 -0.21 20.48
N SER A 276 -16.52 0.14 21.39
CA SER A 276 -15.07 0.13 21.15
C SER A 276 -14.32 -0.71 22.19
N ASP A 277 -15.04 -1.48 22.98
CA ASP A 277 -14.44 -2.38 23.97
C ASP A 277 -13.73 -3.53 23.25
N GLY A 278 -12.61 -3.97 23.79
CA GLY A 278 -11.76 -4.98 23.13
C GLY A 278 -11.08 -4.49 21.84
N ALA A 279 -11.00 -3.18 21.61
CA ALA A 279 -10.28 -2.63 20.46
C ALA A 279 -8.81 -3.07 20.42
N GLU A 280 -8.37 -3.59 19.27
CA GLU A 280 -7.03 -4.14 19.05
C GLU A 280 -6.23 -3.20 18.14
N PRO A 281 -5.39 -2.31 18.69
CA PRO A 281 -4.59 -1.40 17.89
C PRO A 281 -3.40 -2.13 17.26
N TRP A 282 -3.05 -1.76 16.03
CA TRP A 282 -1.83 -2.24 15.38
C TRP A 282 -1.11 -1.12 14.64
N MET A 283 0.12 -1.40 14.23
CA MET A 283 0.94 -0.52 13.42
C MET A 283 1.60 -1.32 12.30
N SER A 284 1.57 -0.80 11.08
CA SER A 284 2.16 -1.38 9.89
C SER A 284 3.17 -0.44 9.25
N PHE A 285 3.97 -0.97 8.33
CA PHE A 285 4.95 -0.22 7.56
C PHE A 285 4.49 -0.10 6.11
N ARG A 286 4.40 1.13 5.61
CA ARG A 286 4.15 1.42 4.21
C ARG A 286 5.46 1.80 3.55
N PRO A 287 6.06 0.89 2.75
CA PRO A 287 7.37 1.12 2.15
C PRO A 287 7.23 2.12 1.01
N SER A 288 7.73 3.34 1.19
CA SER A 288 7.51 4.47 0.28
C SER A 288 8.80 4.94 -0.38
N HIS A 289 8.76 5.05 -1.70
CA HIS A 289 9.74 5.82 -2.46
C HIS A 289 9.28 7.27 -2.63
N PRO A 290 10.19 8.23 -2.89
CA PRO A 290 9.83 9.64 -3.02
C PRO A 290 8.90 9.95 -4.19
N ASP A 291 8.86 9.08 -5.20
CA ASP A 291 7.95 9.17 -6.36
C ASP A 291 6.71 8.30 -6.22
N SER A 292 6.49 7.68 -5.05
CA SER A 292 5.35 6.79 -4.77
C SER A 292 5.21 5.56 -5.68
N LEU A 293 6.19 5.31 -6.57
CA LEU A 293 6.18 4.15 -7.45
C LEU A 293 6.91 2.97 -6.79
N PRO A 294 6.42 1.73 -6.95
CA PRO A 294 7.15 0.56 -6.51
C PRO A 294 8.43 0.35 -7.35
N VAL A 295 9.35 -0.44 -6.81
CA VAL A 295 10.45 -1.02 -7.56
C VAL A 295 10.00 -2.40 -8.01
N ILE A 296 9.91 -2.57 -9.33
CA ILE A 296 9.57 -3.82 -10.00
C ILE A 296 10.57 -4.03 -11.12
N GLY A 297 11.23 -5.19 -11.18
CA GLY A 297 12.17 -5.53 -12.24
C GLY A 297 13.39 -6.31 -11.78
N ARG A 298 14.39 -6.42 -12.67
CA ARG A 298 15.68 -7.08 -12.37
C ARG A 298 16.59 -6.20 -11.52
N SER A 299 17.48 -6.82 -10.75
CA SER A 299 18.58 -6.13 -10.08
C SER A 299 19.51 -5.50 -11.10
N PRO A 300 20.01 -4.26 -10.85
CA PRO A 300 21.01 -3.65 -11.73
C PRO A 300 22.40 -4.24 -11.56
N ARG A 301 22.59 -5.20 -10.64
CA ARG A 301 23.90 -5.77 -10.28
C ARG A 301 23.96 -7.28 -10.54
N GLN A 302 22.91 -8.01 -10.16
CA GLN A 302 22.87 -9.47 -10.28
C GLN A 302 21.86 -9.92 -11.33
N GLU A 303 22.24 -10.92 -12.12
CA GLU A 303 21.44 -11.44 -13.23
C GLU A 303 20.23 -12.26 -12.76
N ASN A 304 20.35 -12.92 -11.61
CA ASN A 304 19.34 -13.83 -11.05
C ASN A 304 18.58 -13.24 -9.86
N VAL A 305 18.60 -11.91 -9.71
CA VAL A 305 17.85 -11.22 -8.66
C VAL A 305 16.76 -10.34 -9.24
N TYR A 306 15.56 -10.48 -8.71
CA TYR A 306 14.36 -9.73 -9.07
C TYR A 306 13.86 -8.94 -7.86
N LEU A 307 13.19 -7.82 -8.10
CA LEU A 307 12.83 -6.84 -7.08
C LEU A 307 11.33 -6.55 -7.18
N ALA A 308 10.64 -6.60 -6.04
CA ALA A 308 9.20 -6.34 -5.93
C ALA A 308 8.89 -5.70 -4.58
N TYR A 309 9.17 -4.40 -4.43
CA TYR A 309 8.99 -3.72 -3.15
C TYR A 309 8.68 -2.23 -3.30
N GLY A 310 8.28 -1.58 -2.20
CA GLY A 310 8.08 -0.12 -2.19
C GLY A 310 6.74 0.34 -2.73
N HIS A 311 5.71 -0.52 -2.64
CA HIS A 311 4.35 -0.24 -3.12
C HIS A 311 3.54 0.75 -2.27
N GLY A 312 4.12 1.29 -1.20
CA GLY A 312 3.46 2.26 -0.31
C GLY A 312 2.09 1.78 0.16
N HIS A 313 1.07 2.60 -0.11
CA HIS A 313 -0.32 2.34 0.24
C HIS A 313 -1.01 1.29 -0.65
N LEU A 314 -0.43 0.95 -1.79
CA LEU A 314 -1.06 0.10 -2.80
C LEU A 314 -0.46 -1.31 -2.87
N GLY A 315 0.31 -1.72 -1.85
CA GLY A 315 0.90 -3.06 -1.81
C GLY A 315 -0.13 -4.18 -1.89
N PHE A 316 -1.26 -4.01 -1.21
CA PHE A 316 -2.37 -4.98 -1.26
C PHE A 316 -3.01 -5.01 -2.65
N THR A 317 -3.28 -3.84 -3.24
CA THR A 317 -3.90 -3.70 -4.56
C THR A 317 -2.99 -4.21 -5.69
N LEU A 318 -1.69 -3.96 -5.62
CA LEU A 318 -0.75 -4.23 -6.72
C LEU A 318 0.02 -5.54 -6.53
N GLY A 319 -0.19 -6.26 -5.43
CA GLY A 319 0.57 -7.45 -5.09
C GLY A 319 0.45 -8.55 -6.15
N ALA A 320 -0.76 -8.81 -6.64
CA ALA A 320 -1.01 -9.88 -7.59
C ALA A 320 -0.40 -9.62 -8.97
N ILE A 321 -0.69 -8.46 -9.56
CA ILE A 321 -0.06 -8.06 -10.83
C ILE A 321 1.47 -7.99 -10.70
N THR A 322 2.01 -7.55 -9.56
CA THR A 322 3.45 -7.59 -9.33
C THR A 322 3.96 -9.03 -9.34
N GLY A 323 3.27 -9.97 -8.69
CA GLY A 323 3.60 -11.39 -8.72
C GLY A 323 3.62 -11.98 -10.13
N GLU A 324 2.61 -11.67 -10.95
CA GLU A 324 2.56 -12.10 -12.36
C GLU A 324 3.74 -11.55 -13.17
N LEU A 325 4.05 -10.25 -13.02
CA LEU A 325 5.17 -9.60 -13.71
C LEU A 325 6.52 -10.17 -13.28
N ILE A 326 6.70 -10.51 -12.00
CA ILE A 326 7.91 -11.19 -11.53
C ILE A 326 8.00 -12.61 -12.08
N GLY A 327 6.89 -13.35 -12.16
CA GLY A 327 6.84 -14.68 -12.79
C GLY A 327 7.35 -14.62 -14.23
N GLN A 328 6.79 -13.71 -15.04
CA GLN A 328 7.23 -13.47 -16.43
C GLN A 328 8.73 -13.18 -16.52
N LEU A 329 9.26 -12.31 -15.66
CA LEU A 329 10.69 -12.01 -15.63
C LEU A 329 11.56 -13.22 -15.26
N VAL A 330 11.11 -14.06 -14.32
CA VAL A 330 11.82 -15.27 -13.89
C VAL A 330 11.85 -16.31 -15.00
N ASP A 331 10.75 -16.46 -15.73
CA ASP A 331 10.61 -17.40 -16.85
C ASP A 331 11.33 -16.92 -18.12
N GLY A 332 11.68 -15.63 -18.18
CA GLY A 332 12.38 -15.02 -19.32
C GLY A 332 11.44 -14.45 -20.38
N ASP A 333 10.15 -14.31 -20.06
CA ASP A 333 9.11 -13.79 -20.92
C ASP A 333 9.09 -12.24 -20.97
N ASP A 334 8.48 -11.70 -22.02
CA ASP A 334 8.11 -10.29 -22.08
C ASP A 334 7.02 -9.98 -21.06
N THR A 335 7.17 -8.85 -20.35
CA THR A 335 6.22 -8.44 -19.32
C THR A 335 4.98 -7.80 -19.94
N THR A 336 3.80 -8.11 -19.40
CA THR A 336 2.51 -7.53 -19.86
C THR A 336 2.39 -6.02 -19.62
N VAL A 337 3.28 -5.46 -18.82
CA VAL A 337 3.41 -4.02 -18.55
C VAL A 337 4.86 -3.59 -18.79
N ASP A 338 5.06 -2.40 -19.36
CA ASP A 338 6.40 -1.79 -19.43
C ASP A 338 6.93 -1.49 -18.02
N LEU A 339 8.03 -2.15 -17.65
CA LEU A 339 8.67 -2.00 -16.35
C LEU A 339 9.69 -0.87 -16.27
N ALA A 340 10.00 -0.19 -17.37
CA ALA A 340 10.98 0.90 -17.38
C ALA A 340 10.71 1.99 -16.32
N PRO A 341 9.45 2.43 -16.07
CA PRO A 341 9.14 3.39 -15.01
C PRO A 341 9.37 2.87 -13.59
N PHE A 342 9.35 1.54 -13.39
CA PHE A 342 9.46 0.87 -12.08
C PHE A 342 10.87 0.35 -11.80
N HIS A 343 11.79 0.45 -12.76
CA HIS A 343 13.17 0.00 -12.60
C HIS A 343 13.91 0.78 -11.49
N PRO A 344 14.72 0.14 -10.63
CA PRO A 344 15.43 0.82 -9.52
C PRO A 344 16.44 1.88 -10.01
N GLY A 345 16.91 1.75 -11.26
CA GLY A 345 17.83 2.69 -11.89
C GLY A 345 17.31 4.14 -11.98
N ARG A 346 15.99 4.36 -11.90
CA ARG A 346 15.38 5.71 -11.96
C ARG A 346 15.83 6.65 -10.84
N PHE A 347 16.34 6.10 -9.74
CA PHE A 347 16.80 6.90 -8.59
C PHE A 347 18.27 7.34 -8.66
N ARG A 348 19.02 6.87 -9.67
CA ARG A 348 20.41 7.31 -9.89
C ARG A 348 20.40 8.81 -10.17
N MET A 349 21.11 9.58 -9.33
CA MET A 349 21.35 10.99 -9.64
C MET A 349 22.20 11.10 -10.91
N MET A 350 21.80 12.00 -11.83
CA MET A 350 22.69 12.51 -12.88
C MET A 350 24.02 12.92 -12.21
N GLY A 351 25.08 12.11 -12.37
CA GLY A 351 26.39 12.39 -11.76
C GLY A 351 27.20 11.18 -11.33
N ARG A 352 26.61 10.00 -11.11
CA ARG A 352 27.37 8.74 -11.03
C ARG A 352 27.40 8.11 -12.42
N ARG A 353 28.59 8.08 -13.02
CA ARG A 353 28.86 7.69 -14.41
C ARG A 353 28.02 6.49 -14.86
N ARG A 354 27.53 6.59 -16.10
CA ARG A 354 27.05 5.46 -16.89
C ARG A 354 28.21 4.48 -17.06
N ASP A 355 28.36 3.55 -16.12
CA ASP A 355 29.00 2.28 -16.48
C ASP A 355 27.99 1.59 -17.40
N ALA A 356 28.45 1.42 -18.63
CA ALA A 356 27.67 1.10 -19.82
C ALA A 356 26.61 0.02 -19.56
N ILE A 357 25.35 0.38 -19.79
CA ILE A 357 24.36 -0.58 -20.24
C ILE A 357 24.78 -0.90 -21.67
N LEU A 358 25.54 -1.97 -21.87
CA LEU A 358 25.74 -2.54 -23.20
C LEU A 358 24.55 -3.47 -23.47
N PRO A 359 23.90 -3.35 -24.65
CA PRO A 359 22.82 -4.24 -25.03
C PRO A 359 23.38 -5.56 -25.54
N SER A 360 22.82 -6.66 -25.04
CA SER A 360 22.38 -7.82 -25.83
C SER A 360 21.61 -8.75 -24.89
#